data_AF-A0A6H2Y1I5-F1
#
_entry.id   AF-A0A6H2Y1I5-F1
#
_cell.length_a   1.000
_cell.length_b   1.000
_cell.length_c   1.000
_cell.angle_alpha   90.00
_cell.angle_beta   90.00
_cell.angle_gamma   90.00
#
_symmetry.space_group_name_H-M   'P 1'
#
loop_
_entity.id
_entity.type
_entity.pdbx_description
1 polymer ?
#
loop_
_entity_poly.entity_id
_entity_poly.type
_entity_poly.pdbx_seq_one_letter_code
_entity_poly.pdbx_strand_id
1 'polypeptide(L)'
;MYLSRITLHTSELSPAQLLHLVECGEYVMHQWLWDLFPGGKERQFLYRREELQGAFRFFVLSQEQPAASAIFDVQTRPFAPTLSAGQTLRFNLRANPTVCKNGKRHDLLMEAKRQRKTQGDSQDIWSYQQQAALTWLARQGEQNGFTLREASVDAYRQQQIRRGKDRQMIQFSSVDYTGVLVINEP
;
A
#
# COMPACT_ATOMS: atom_id res chain seq x y z
N MET A 1 -12.93 -5.11 -13.67
CA MET A 1 -11.92 -5.55 -12.68
C MET A 1 -12.58 -6.48 -11.68
N TYR A 2 -11.78 -7.13 -10.83
CA TYR A 2 -12.23 -8.00 -9.74
C TYR A 2 -11.64 -7.51 -8.42
N LEU A 3 -12.44 -7.58 -7.36
CA LEU A 3 -11.97 -7.38 -6.00
C LEU A 3 -12.04 -8.72 -5.28
N SER A 4 -10.89 -9.16 -4.78
CA SER A 4 -10.72 -10.44 -4.12
C SER A 4 -10.28 -10.24 -2.68
N ARG A 5 -10.90 -10.97 -1.76
CA ARG A 5 -10.42 -11.17 -0.40
C ARG A 5 -9.63 -12.47 -0.39
N ILE A 6 -8.34 -12.37 -0.13
CA ILE A 6 -7.42 -13.51 -0.14
C ILE A 6 -6.83 -13.65 1.26
N THR A 7 -6.91 -14.82 1.86
CA THR A 7 -6.41 -15.06 3.22
C THR A 7 -5.37 -16.18 3.22
N LEU A 8 -4.23 -15.90 3.84
CA LEU A 8 -3.14 -16.83 4.09
C LEU A 8 -3.16 -17.26 5.56
N HIS A 9 -3.53 -18.50 5.84
CA HIS A 9 -3.51 -19.04 7.20
C HIS A 9 -2.13 -19.61 7.51
N THR A 10 -1.43 -19.05 8.50
CA THR A 10 -0.07 -19.54 8.80
C THR A 10 -0.06 -20.96 9.37
N SER A 11 -1.17 -21.42 9.93
CA SER A 11 -1.37 -22.80 10.40
C SER A 11 -1.45 -23.83 9.27
N GLU A 12 -1.75 -23.40 8.04
CA GLU A 12 -1.89 -24.29 6.87
C GLU A 12 -0.61 -24.38 6.05
N LEU A 13 0.39 -23.55 6.38
CA LEU A 13 1.67 -23.57 5.70
C LEU A 13 2.54 -24.75 6.13
N SER A 14 3.20 -25.39 5.17
CA SER A 14 4.24 -26.38 5.45
C SER A 14 5.43 -25.73 6.19
N PRO A 15 6.25 -26.50 6.93
CA PRO A 15 7.43 -25.97 7.61
C PRO A 15 8.40 -25.21 6.67
N ALA A 16 8.56 -25.67 5.43
CA ALA A 16 9.39 -25.01 4.44
C ALA A 16 8.83 -23.65 4.01
N GLN A 17 7.51 -23.54 3.82
CA GLN A 17 6.86 -22.26 3.48
C GLN A 17 6.88 -21.29 4.66
N LEU A 18 6.70 -21.78 5.89
CA LEU A 18 6.83 -20.96 7.10
C LEU A 18 8.25 -20.39 7.23
N LEU A 19 9.27 -21.23 7.04
CA LEU A 19 10.66 -20.77 7.06
C LEU A 19 10.89 -19.70 5.98
N HIS A 20 10.41 -19.94 4.76
CA HIS A 20 10.54 -18.98 3.67
C HIS A 20 9.83 -17.65 3.96
N LEU A 21 8.66 -17.70 4.60
CA LEU A 21 7.93 -16.52 5.09
C LEU A 21 8.69 -15.76 6.17
N VAL A 22 9.31 -16.46 7.12
CA VAL A 22 10.14 -15.83 8.17
C VAL A 22 11.39 -15.18 7.56
N GLU A 23 12.03 -15.82 6.58
CA GLU A 23 13.25 -15.32 5.95
C GLU A 23 13.03 -14.13 5.01
N CYS A 24 11.95 -14.15 4.21
CA CYS A 24 11.73 -13.20 3.13
C CYS A 24 10.56 -12.22 3.38
N GLY A 25 9.69 -12.51 4.36
CA GLY A 25 8.60 -11.64 4.79
C GLY A 25 7.66 -11.20 3.66
N GLU A 26 7.53 -9.88 3.48
CA GLU A 26 6.62 -9.31 2.48
C GLU A 26 6.98 -9.65 1.03
N TYR A 27 8.26 -9.92 0.74
CA TYR A 27 8.67 -10.28 -0.61
C TYR A 27 8.04 -11.58 -1.07
N VAL A 28 8.08 -12.62 -0.22
CA VAL A 28 7.54 -13.92 -0.60
C VAL A 28 6.02 -13.87 -0.69
N MET A 29 5.34 -13.13 0.20
CA MET A 29 3.90 -12.94 0.09
C MET A 29 3.52 -12.27 -1.25
N HIS A 30 4.31 -11.30 -1.71
CA HIS A 30 4.12 -10.71 -3.03
C HIS A 30 4.35 -11.72 -4.17
N GLN A 31 5.35 -12.60 -4.06
CA GLN A 31 5.57 -13.67 -5.05
C GLN A 31 4.40 -14.66 -5.08
N TRP A 32 3.93 -15.12 -3.93
CA TRP A 32 2.78 -16.03 -3.86
C TRP A 32 1.50 -15.40 -4.42
N LEU A 33 1.27 -14.10 -4.16
CA LEU A 33 0.15 -13.37 -4.80
C LEU A 33 0.32 -13.27 -6.31
N TRP A 34 1.55 -13.11 -6.79
CA TRP A 34 1.85 -13.09 -8.23
C TRP A 34 1.51 -14.42 -8.91
N ASP A 35 1.82 -15.55 -8.26
CA ASP A 35 1.56 -16.88 -8.78
C ASP A 35 0.06 -17.16 -9.01
N LEU A 36 -0.83 -16.37 -8.42
CA LEU A 36 -2.27 -16.42 -8.68
C LEU A 36 -2.65 -15.87 -10.08
N PHE A 37 -1.71 -15.27 -10.81
CA PHE A 37 -1.95 -14.63 -12.11
C PHE A 37 -0.95 -15.13 -13.19
N PRO A 38 -0.97 -16.41 -13.58
CA PRO A 38 0.06 -17.01 -14.44
C PRO A 38 0.07 -16.48 -15.89
N GLY A 39 -0.97 -15.79 -16.34
CA GLY A 39 -1.08 -15.25 -17.70
C GLY A 39 -0.40 -13.90 -17.94
N GLY A 40 -0.02 -13.19 -16.86
CA GLY A 40 0.50 -11.81 -16.95
C GLY A 40 2.00 -11.73 -17.16
N LYS A 41 2.44 -11.08 -18.25
CA LYS A 41 3.85 -10.65 -18.41
C LYS A 41 4.21 -9.48 -17.49
N GLU A 42 3.21 -8.70 -17.09
CA GLU A 42 3.33 -7.53 -16.21
C GLU A 42 2.35 -7.63 -15.04
N ARG A 43 2.64 -6.90 -13.97
CA ARG A 43 1.79 -6.89 -12.78
C ARG A 43 0.48 -6.15 -13.06
N GLN A 44 -0.64 -6.85 -13.05
CA GLN A 44 -1.96 -6.25 -13.27
C GLN A 44 -2.87 -6.29 -12.04
N PHE A 45 -2.28 -6.25 -10.84
CA PHE A 45 -3.00 -6.19 -9.58
C PHE A 45 -2.44 -5.15 -8.62
N LEU A 46 -3.29 -4.65 -7.73
CA LEU A 46 -2.95 -3.91 -6.52
C LEU A 46 -3.41 -4.72 -5.31
N TYR A 47 -2.74 -4.57 -4.17
CA TYR A 47 -3.24 -5.17 -2.93
C TYR A 47 -2.98 -4.29 -1.72
N ARG A 48 -3.85 -4.45 -0.72
CA ARG A 48 -3.63 -3.98 0.65
C ARG A 48 -3.59 -5.19 1.58
N ARG A 49 -2.57 -5.26 2.43
CA ARG A 49 -2.43 -6.30 3.46
C ARG A 49 -2.97 -5.81 4.81
N GLU A 50 -3.68 -6.71 5.48
CA GLU A 50 -4.06 -6.63 6.88
C GLU A 50 -3.47 -7.82 7.63
N GLU A 51 -2.94 -7.57 8.82
CA GLU A 51 -2.44 -8.62 9.71
C GLU A 51 -3.58 -9.08 10.61
N LEU A 52 -3.75 -10.39 10.71
CA LEU A 52 -4.69 -11.04 11.61
C LEU A 52 -3.90 -11.96 12.53
N GLN A 53 -4.48 -12.32 13.67
CA GLN A 53 -3.86 -13.30 14.55
C GLN A 53 -3.75 -14.65 13.81
N GLY A 54 -2.52 -15.10 13.53
CA GLY A 54 -2.26 -16.36 12.82
C GLY A 54 -2.60 -16.36 11.32
N ALA A 55 -2.84 -15.20 10.71
CA ALA A 55 -3.12 -15.12 9.28
C ALA A 55 -2.77 -13.75 8.68
N PHE A 56 -2.61 -13.71 7.36
CA PHE A 56 -2.51 -12.47 6.59
C PHE A 56 -3.70 -12.37 5.64
N ARG A 57 -4.39 -11.24 5.65
CA ARG A 57 -5.48 -10.96 4.70
C ARG A 57 -5.03 -9.93 3.69
N PHE A 58 -5.45 -10.14 2.45
CA PHE A 58 -5.19 -9.26 1.34
C PHE A 58 -6.51 -8.89 0.66
N PHE A 59 -6.70 -7.59 0.43
CA PHE A 59 -7.68 -7.11 -0.52
C PHE A 59 -6.96 -6.84 -1.83
N VAL A 60 -7.26 -7.64 -2.85
CA VAL A 60 -6.58 -7.61 -4.15
C VAL A 60 -7.53 -7.07 -5.21
N LEU A 61 -7.16 -5.98 -5.86
CA LEU A 61 -7.84 -5.44 -7.04
C LEU A 61 -7.05 -5.86 -8.28
N SER A 62 -7.66 -6.63 -9.18
CA SER A 62 -6.99 -7.19 -10.35
C SER A 62 -7.85 -7.06 -11.62
N GLN A 63 -7.20 -7.08 -12.79
CA GLN A 63 -7.92 -7.12 -14.08
C GLN A 63 -8.59 -8.48 -14.32
N GLU A 64 -7.87 -9.56 -14.01
CA GLU A 64 -8.32 -10.94 -14.12
C GLU A 64 -8.68 -11.54 -12.75
N GLN A 65 -9.43 -12.64 -12.72
CA GLN A 65 -9.69 -13.37 -11.48
C GLN A 65 -8.42 -14.12 -11.04
N PRO A 66 -8.08 -14.11 -9.73
CA PRO A 66 -6.99 -14.95 -9.23
C PRO A 66 -7.31 -16.43 -9.46
N ALA A 67 -6.29 -17.21 -9.84
CA ALA A 67 -6.37 -18.65 -9.93
C ALA A 67 -6.58 -19.29 -8.55
N ALA A 68 -7.04 -20.54 -8.54
CA ALA A 68 -7.11 -21.34 -7.32
C ALA A 68 -5.71 -21.53 -6.70
N SER A 69 -5.67 -21.64 -5.38
CA SER A 69 -4.44 -21.80 -4.61
C SER A 69 -4.57 -22.90 -3.58
N ALA A 70 -3.46 -23.58 -3.30
CA ALA A 70 -3.37 -24.55 -2.21
C ALA A 70 -3.08 -23.89 -0.84
N ILE A 71 -2.60 -22.64 -0.81
CA ILE A 71 -2.19 -21.94 0.42
C ILE A 71 -3.03 -20.72 0.75
N PHE A 72 -3.93 -20.31 -0.15
CA PHE A 72 -4.82 -19.17 0.06
C PHE A 72 -6.28 -19.60 0.00
N ASP A 73 -7.07 -19.11 0.94
CA ASP A 73 -8.52 -18.98 0.76
C ASP A 73 -8.81 -17.74 -0.10
N VAL A 74 -9.46 -17.93 -1.24
CA VAL A 74 -9.69 -16.89 -2.26
C VAL A 74 -11.18 -16.70 -2.47
N GLN A 75 -11.67 -15.49 -2.19
CA GLN A 75 -13.05 -15.10 -2.41
C GLN A 75 -13.11 -13.89 -3.32
N THR A 76 -13.71 -14.04 -4.50
CA THR A 76 -13.65 -13.04 -5.57
C THR A 76 -15.04 -12.55 -5.93
N ARG A 77 -15.16 -11.25 -6.21
CA ARG A 77 -16.36 -10.67 -6.82
C ARG A 77 -16.01 -9.72 -7.96
N PRO A 78 -16.89 -9.55 -8.97
CA PRO A 78 -16.77 -8.45 -9.92
C PRO A 78 -16.69 -7.11 -9.19
N PHE A 79 -15.83 -6.23 -9.68
CA PHE A 79 -15.66 -4.87 -9.17
C PHE A 79 -15.85 -3.86 -10.29
N ALA A 80 -17.04 -3.26 -10.28
CA ALA A 80 -17.48 -2.21 -11.20
C ALA A 80 -18.16 -1.11 -10.37
N PRO A 81 -17.40 -0.31 -9.59
CA PRO A 81 -17.98 0.75 -8.80
C PRO A 81 -18.64 1.78 -9.73
N THR A 82 -19.85 2.19 -9.40
CA THR A 82 -20.50 3.33 -10.06
C THR A 82 -20.25 4.56 -9.20
N LEU A 83 -19.43 5.47 -9.70
CA LEU A 83 -19.07 6.72 -9.03
C LEU A 83 -19.88 7.88 -9.61
N SER A 84 -20.16 8.89 -8.80
CA SER A 84 -20.87 10.09 -9.24
C SER A 84 -20.25 11.34 -8.63
N ALA A 85 -20.20 12.43 -9.39
CA ALA A 85 -19.74 13.71 -8.87
C ALA A 85 -20.58 14.13 -7.64
N GLY A 86 -19.91 14.64 -6.61
CA GLY A 86 -20.49 14.95 -5.30
C GLY A 86 -20.62 13.75 -4.34
N GLN A 87 -20.37 12.51 -4.79
CA GLN A 87 -20.48 11.34 -3.92
C GLN A 87 -19.42 11.38 -2.82
N THR A 88 -19.86 11.21 -1.56
CA THR A 88 -18.97 11.15 -0.40
C THR A 88 -18.65 9.70 -0.05
N LEU A 89 -17.36 9.37 0.09
CA LEU A 89 -16.88 8.02 0.38
C LEU A 89 -15.86 8.03 1.51
N ARG A 90 -15.87 6.98 2.35
CA ARG A 90 -14.73 6.69 3.23
C ARG A 90 -13.64 6.02 2.43
N PHE A 91 -12.39 6.32 2.75
CA PHE A 91 -11.24 5.68 2.14
C PHE A 91 -10.26 5.16 3.21
N ASN A 92 -9.49 4.16 2.79
CA ASN A 92 -8.35 3.65 3.52
C ASN A 92 -7.24 3.35 2.50
N LEU A 93 -6.07 3.96 2.68
CA LEU A 93 -4.99 3.95 1.69
C LEU A 93 -3.64 3.73 2.37
N ARG A 94 -2.82 2.84 1.81
CA ARG A 94 -1.37 2.82 2.07
C ARG A 94 -0.67 3.33 0.83
N ALA A 95 0.13 4.37 0.96
CA ALA A 95 0.90 4.92 -0.14
C ALA A 95 2.36 5.15 0.26
N ASN A 96 3.26 5.25 -0.71
CA ASN A 96 4.63 5.70 -0.52
C ASN A 96 4.73 7.14 -1.05
N PRO A 97 4.47 8.17 -0.21
CA PRO A 97 4.57 9.56 -0.63
C PRO A 97 6.04 9.92 -0.86
N THR A 98 6.34 10.38 -2.07
CA THR A 98 7.71 10.73 -2.47
C THR A 98 7.79 12.08 -3.14
N VAL A 99 8.99 12.65 -3.11
CA VAL A 99 9.35 13.87 -3.84
C VAL A 99 10.56 13.60 -4.74
N CYS A 100 10.52 14.09 -5.97
CA CYS A 100 11.65 14.01 -6.89
C CYS A 100 12.53 15.25 -6.75
N LYS A 101 13.83 15.04 -6.52
CA LYS A 101 14.85 16.09 -6.51
C LYS A 101 16.04 15.63 -7.36
N ASN A 102 16.47 16.44 -8.32
CA ASN A 102 17.59 16.13 -9.21
C ASN A 102 17.46 14.72 -9.85
N GLY A 103 16.25 14.38 -10.29
CA GLY A 103 15.95 13.07 -10.89
C GLY A 103 15.90 11.89 -9.91
N LYS A 104 16.14 12.10 -8.61
CA LYS A 104 16.11 11.06 -7.58
C LYS A 104 14.84 11.15 -6.73
N ARG A 105 14.29 9.99 -6.40
CA ARG A 105 13.11 9.87 -5.54
C ARG A 105 13.54 9.88 -4.08
N HIS A 106 12.92 10.74 -3.28
CA HIS A 106 13.17 10.86 -1.85
C HIS A 106 11.86 10.64 -1.08
N ASP A 107 12.01 10.09 0.12
CA ASP A 107 10.93 10.02 1.11
C ASP A 107 10.47 11.43 1.49
N LEU A 108 9.18 11.69 1.31
CA LEU A 108 8.59 13.00 1.55
C LEU A 108 8.67 13.42 3.02
N LEU A 109 8.40 12.49 3.95
CA LEU A 109 8.36 12.79 5.38
C LEU A 109 9.78 13.02 5.90
N MET A 110 10.77 12.27 5.41
CA MET A 110 12.17 12.51 5.75
C MET A 110 12.68 13.83 5.18
N GLU A 111 12.23 14.23 3.99
CA GLU A 111 12.51 15.55 3.43
C GLU A 111 11.90 16.67 4.27
N ALA A 112 10.63 16.56 4.66
CA ALA A 112 9.96 17.53 5.53
C ALA A 112 10.70 17.69 6.88
N LYS A 113 11.11 16.56 7.48
CA LYS A 113 11.91 16.54 8.71
C LYS A 113 13.26 17.24 8.53
N ARG A 114 13.95 17.02 7.41
CA ARG A 114 15.24 17.66 7.13
C ARG A 114 15.10 19.18 7.01
N GLN A 115 14.09 19.65 6.27
CA GLN A 115 13.84 21.08 6.09
C GLN A 115 13.60 21.79 7.42
N ARG A 116 12.79 21.20 8.31
CA ARG A 116 12.52 21.78 9.64
C ARG A 116 13.77 21.86 10.51
N LYS A 117 14.55 20.78 10.57
CA LYS A 117 15.83 20.78 11.29
C LYS A 117 16.79 21.88 10.80
N THR A 118 16.84 22.15 9.50
CA THR A 118 17.69 23.21 8.94
C THR A 118 17.20 24.61 9.33
N GLN A 119 15.90 24.79 9.59
CA GLN A 119 15.31 26.07 10.03
C GLN A 119 15.50 26.33 11.53
N GLY A 120 16.17 25.44 12.27
CA GLY A 120 16.44 25.60 13.71
C GLY A 120 15.26 25.26 14.62
N ASP A 121 14.10 24.92 14.06
CA ASP A 121 12.91 24.51 14.80
C ASP A 121 12.81 22.98 14.80
N SER A 122 12.99 22.40 15.99
CA SER A 122 12.90 20.95 16.21
C SER A 122 11.65 20.54 16.98
N GLN A 123 10.84 21.53 17.39
CA GLN A 123 9.57 21.28 18.03
C GLN A 123 8.55 20.91 16.94
N ASP A 124 7.68 19.95 17.23
CA ASP A 124 6.57 19.54 16.34
C ASP A 124 6.96 19.00 14.94
N ILE A 125 8.15 18.40 14.80
CA ILE A 125 8.61 17.74 13.55
C ILE A 125 7.53 16.80 12.99
N TRP A 126 6.87 16.03 13.85
CA TRP A 126 5.85 15.08 13.42
C TRP A 126 4.63 15.77 12.80
N SER A 127 4.15 16.86 13.40
CA SER A 127 3.04 17.66 12.85
C SER A 127 3.36 18.17 11.44
N TYR A 128 4.62 18.60 11.21
CA TYR A 128 5.05 18.99 9.87
C TYR A 128 5.14 17.84 8.88
N GLN A 129 5.59 16.65 9.32
CA GLN A 129 5.59 15.46 8.48
C GLN A 129 4.16 15.04 8.09
N GLN A 130 3.23 15.06 9.04
CA GLN A 130 1.81 14.80 8.78
C GLN A 130 1.22 15.82 7.81
N GLN A 131 1.47 17.11 8.02
CA GLN A 131 0.99 18.16 7.11
C GLN A 131 1.54 17.97 5.70
N ALA A 132 2.82 17.60 5.55
CA ALA A 132 3.41 17.33 4.25
C ALA A 132 2.74 16.12 3.56
N ALA A 133 2.47 15.04 4.32
CA ALA A 133 1.80 13.85 3.84
C ALA A 133 0.35 14.15 3.38
N LEU A 134 -0.41 14.90 4.17
CA LEU A 134 -1.78 15.31 3.82
C LEU A 134 -1.81 16.24 2.61
N THR A 135 -0.87 17.19 2.52
CA THR A 135 -0.73 18.08 1.36
C THR A 135 -0.41 17.28 0.10
N TRP A 136 0.43 16.25 0.21
CA TRP A 136 0.72 15.35 -0.89
C TRP A 136 -0.52 14.57 -1.33
N LEU A 137 -1.29 14.01 -0.38
CA LEU A 137 -2.50 13.27 -0.69
C LEU A 137 -3.58 14.16 -1.33
N ALA A 138 -3.73 15.39 -0.87
CA ALA A 138 -4.65 16.37 -1.45
C ALA A 138 -4.32 16.65 -2.93
N ARG A 139 -3.03 16.84 -3.25
CA ARG A 139 -2.56 17.00 -4.65
C ARG A 139 -2.84 15.77 -5.51
N GLN A 140 -2.71 14.56 -4.94
CA GLN A 140 -3.11 13.35 -5.65
C GLN A 140 -4.62 13.36 -5.93
N GLY A 141 -5.44 13.83 -4.99
CA GLY A 141 -6.87 14.01 -5.21
C GLY A 141 -7.20 14.98 -6.35
N GLU A 142 -6.62 16.17 -6.32
CA GLU A 142 -6.82 17.21 -7.36
C GLU A 142 -6.48 16.69 -8.76
N GLN A 143 -5.45 15.86 -8.88
CA GLN A 143 -5.02 15.28 -10.16
C GLN A 143 -5.85 14.07 -10.61
N ASN A 144 -6.62 13.45 -9.71
CA ASN A 144 -7.31 12.18 -9.94
C ASN A 144 -8.81 12.25 -9.60
N GLY A 145 -9.40 13.45 -9.66
CA GLY A 145 -10.85 13.61 -9.62
C GLY A 145 -11.52 13.49 -8.25
N PHE A 146 -10.81 13.71 -7.13
CA PHE A 146 -11.42 13.74 -5.80
C PHE A 146 -10.86 14.83 -4.88
N THR A 147 -11.66 15.26 -3.91
CA THR A 147 -11.22 16.19 -2.85
C THR A 147 -11.33 15.53 -1.48
N LEU A 148 -10.32 15.72 -0.64
CA LEU A 148 -10.36 15.27 0.75
C LEU A 148 -11.30 16.18 1.56
N ARG A 149 -12.27 15.58 2.24
CA ARG A 149 -13.12 16.28 3.23
C ARG A 149 -12.52 16.17 4.62
N GLU A 150 -12.08 14.97 4.98
CA GLU A 150 -11.39 14.64 6.22
C GLU A 150 -10.26 13.66 5.89
N ALA A 151 -9.08 13.81 6.48
CA ALA A 151 -7.99 12.87 6.30
C ALA A 151 -7.05 12.88 7.51
N SER A 152 -6.60 11.71 7.92
CA SER A 152 -5.60 11.50 8.95
C SER A 152 -4.41 10.71 8.42
N VAL A 153 -3.28 10.90 9.08
CA VAL A 153 -2.09 10.05 8.92
C VAL A 153 -2.05 9.11 10.11
N ASP A 154 -2.39 7.85 9.87
CA ASP A 154 -2.57 6.85 10.93
C ASP A 154 -1.26 6.15 11.29
N ALA A 155 -0.39 5.97 10.29
CA ALA A 155 0.93 5.38 10.51
C ALA A 155 1.94 5.85 9.45
N TYR A 156 3.20 5.91 9.85
CA TYR A 156 4.35 5.97 8.97
C TYR A 156 5.28 4.81 9.30
N ARG A 157 5.63 4.00 8.29
CA ARG A 157 6.46 2.80 8.46
C ARG A 157 7.56 2.77 7.42
N GLN A 158 8.79 2.54 7.88
CA GLN A 158 9.89 2.18 6.98
C GLN A 158 9.88 0.67 6.77
N GLN A 159 9.94 0.26 5.51
CA GLN A 159 9.97 -1.14 5.11
C GLN A 159 11.33 -1.46 4.50
N GLN A 160 11.84 -2.65 4.83
CA GLN A 160 13.06 -3.19 4.24
C GLN A 160 12.73 -4.57 3.69
N ILE A 161 12.99 -4.75 2.39
CA ILE A 161 12.70 -5.98 1.69
C ILE A 161 13.99 -6.50 1.06
N ARG A 162 14.25 -7.80 1.21
CA ARG A 162 15.38 -8.48 0.55
C ARG A 162 14.89 -9.11 -0.75
N ARG A 163 15.48 -8.71 -1.87
CA ARG A 163 15.14 -9.27 -3.19
C ARG A 163 16.09 -10.43 -3.55
N GLY A 164 15.54 -11.63 -3.66
CA GLY A 164 16.22 -12.79 -4.29
C GLY A 164 17.58 -13.19 -3.68
N LYS A 165 18.39 -13.89 -4.49
CA LYS A 165 19.70 -14.45 -4.09
C LYS A 165 20.78 -13.38 -3.85
N ASP A 166 20.71 -12.25 -4.55
CA ASP A 166 21.73 -11.18 -4.48
C ASP A 166 21.60 -10.29 -3.23
N ARG A 167 20.62 -10.55 -2.35
CA ARG A 167 20.40 -9.85 -1.06
C ARG A 167 20.33 -8.32 -1.16
N GLN A 168 20.07 -7.76 -2.35
CA GLN A 168 19.92 -6.32 -2.49
C GLN A 168 18.74 -5.86 -1.63
N MET A 169 19.04 -4.98 -0.67
CA MET A 169 18.07 -4.45 0.27
C MET A 169 17.33 -3.29 -0.37
N ILE A 170 16.04 -3.44 -0.59
CA ILE A 170 15.16 -2.36 -1.00
C ILE A 170 14.61 -1.72 0.27
N GLN A 171 14.79 -0.42 0.39
CA GLN A 171 14.23 0.37 1.48
C GLN A 171 13.27 1.40 0.92
N PHE A 172 12.09 1.49 1.50
CA PHE A 172 11.11 2.51 1.20
C PHE A 172 10.25 2.76 2.43
N SER A 173 9.42 3.78 2.38
CA SER A 173 8.45 4.03 3.43
C SER A 173 7.03 3.95 2.91
N SER A 174 6.12 3.82 3.85
CA SER A 174 4.70 3.82 3.61
C SER A 174 4.01 4.69 4.64
N VAL A 175 2.95 5.36 4.21
CA VAL A 175 2.04 6.12 5.05
C VAL A 175 0.65 5.51 4.89
N ASP A 176 0.03 5.19 6.02
CA ASP A 176 -1.38 4.80 6.10
C ASP A 176 -2.24 6.04 6.32
N TYR A 177 -3.24 6.21 5.47
CA TYR A 177 -4.22 7.28 5.52
C TYR A 177 -5.62 6.70 5.65
N THR A 178 -6.46 7.35 6.46
CA THR A 178 -7.91 7.15 6.46
C THR A 178 -8.62 8.48 6.39
N GLY A 179 -9.89 8.45 6.00
CA GLY A 179 -10.70 9.66 5.99
C GLY A 179 -11.93 9.55 5.10
N VAL A 180 -12.39 10.72 4.68
CA VAL A 180 -13.56 10.93 3.84
C VAL A 180 -13.16 11.80 2.65
N LEU A 181 -13.55 11.38 1.46
CA LEU A 181 -13.36 12.15 0.23
C LEU A 181 -14.69 12.39 -0.48
N VAL A 182 -14.69 13.37 -1.37
CA VAL A 182 -15.79 13.68 -2.29
C VAL A 182 -15.27 13.45 -3.70
N ILE A 183 -16.03 12.72 -4.52
CA ILE A 183 -15.75 12.53 -5.94
C ILE A 183 -16.09 13.82 -6.67
N ASN A 184 -15.15 14.32 -7.47
CA ASN A 184 -15.36 15.48 -8.35
C ASN A 184 -15.57 15.00 -9.79
N GLU A 185 -14.72 14.09 -10.26
CA GLU A 185 -14.68 13.56 -11.63
C GLU A 185 -14.61 12.02 -11.57
N PRO A 186 -15.72 11.31 -11.88
CA PRO A 186 -15.83 9.85 -11.83
C PRO A 186 -14.95 9.07 -12.83
#